data_AF-A0A165G755-F1
#
_entry.id   AF-A0A165G755-F1
#
_cell.length_a   1.000
_cell.length_b   1.000
_cell.length_c   1.000
_cell.angle_alpha   90.00
_cell.angle_beta   90.00
_cell.angle_gamma   90.00
#
_symmetry.space_group_name_H-M   'P 1'
#
loop_
_entity.id
_entity.type
_entity.pdbx_description
1 polymer ?
#
loop_
_entity_poly.entity_id
_entity_poly.type
_entity_poly.pdbx_seq_one_letter_code
_entity_poly.pdbx_strand_id
1 'polypeptide(L)'
;MTLVATALGLTKLDEYLPTLLMSSGFFLVIQLITHAFGARPNVAGRIVSMIHALVILPLAYSAMQAEKLNADPAFGWDPRAGLTFAVCCGFLWDIMHTTVWFGGMGFVAHAVACFSVYMFGFTPFLAYFGARCLMFEASTPFLNIHWYLLKTGRSGGKLAMINGVLLLTTFFFCRLVYGTYVSYGFFKTIFERWDE
;
A
#
# COMPACT_ATOMS: atom_id res chain seq x y z
N MET A 1 21.96 -13.39 -2.03
CA MET A 1 20.98 -13.57 -3.11
C MET A 1 20.20 -14.83 -2.92
N THR A 2 18.95 -14.69 -2.46
CA THR A 2 17.99 -15.80 -2.50
C THR A 2 17.78 -16.24 -3.95
N LEU A 3 17.63 -17.54 -4.20
CA LEU A 3 17.50 -18.10 -5.56
C LEU A 3 16.37 -17.43 -6.37
N VAL A 4 15.29 -17.06 -5.68
CA VAL A 4 14.11 -16.40 -6.25
C VAL A 4 14.38 -14.93 -6.61
N ALA A 5 15.09 -14.17 -5.75
CA ALA A 5 15.44 -12.78 -6.06
C ALA A 5 16.35 -12.69 -7.29
N THR A 6 17.30 -13.64 -7.41
CA THR A 6 18.17 -13.78 -8.57
C THR A 6 17.38 -14.11 -9.84
N ALA A 7 16.46 -15.07 -9.76
CA ALA A 7 15.67 -15.51 -10.91
C ALA A 7 14.71 -14.44 -11.44
N LEU A 8 14.23 -13.55 -10.56
CA LEU A 8 13.28 -12.47 -10.90
C LEU A 8 13.95 -11.10 -11.09
N GLY A 9 15.28 -11.01 -11.03
CA GLY A 9 16.02 -9.76 -11.20
C GLY A 9 15.78 -8.71 -10.09
N LEU A 10 15.29 -9.13 -8.92
CA LEU A 10 14.96 -8.25 -7.80
C LEU A 10 16.23 -7.82 -7.03
N THR A 11 17.10 -7.08 -7.71
CA THR A 11 18.48 -6.80 -7.25
C THR A 11 18.57 -6.11 -5.89
N LYS A 12 17.51 -5.42 -5.45
CA LYS A 12 17.47 -4.74 -4.14
C LYS A 12 16.76 -5.53 -3.05
N LEU A 13 16.01 -6.59 -3.39
CA LEU A 13 15.12 -7.26 -2.43
C LEU A 13 15.85 -7.81 -1.20
N ASP A 14 17.03 -8.41 -1.38
CA ASP A 14 17.77 -9.04 -0.29
C ASP A 14 18.04 -8.09 0.90
N GLU A 15 18.33 -6.81 0.60
CA GLU A 15 18.60 -5.77 1.61
C GLU A 15 17.35 -5.49 2.46
N TYR A 16 16.16 -5.63 1.87
CA TYR A 16 14.88 -5.27 2.47
C TYR A 16 14.01 -6.47 2.88
N LEU A 17 14.43 -7.69 2.51
CA LEU A 17 13.69 -8.91 2.81
C LEU A 17 13.44 -9.09 4.32
N PRO A 18 14.40 -8.84 5.24
CA PRO A 18 14.12 -8.89 6.67
C PRO A 18 13.02 -7.91 7.08
N THR A 19 13.05 -6.67 6.57
CA THR A 19 12.04 -5.64 6.86
C THR A 19 10.67 -6.03 6.34
N LEU A 20 10.60 -6.62 5.14
CA LEU A 20 9.35 -7.12 4.55
C LEU A 20 8.74 -8.23 5.40
N LEU A 21 9.55 -9.23 5.79
CA LEU A 21 9.10 -10.34 6.63
C LEU A 21 8.67 -9.87 8.02
N MET A 22 9.45 -8.97 8.63
CA MET A 22 9.10 -8.35 9.92
C MET A 22 7.80 -7.56 9.82
N SER A 23 7.59 -6.79 8.76
CA SER A 23 6.36 -6.01 8.54
C SER A 23 5.15 -6.95 8.36
N SER A 24 5.29 -8.00 7.56
CA SER A 24 4.25 -9.04 7.38
C SER A 24 3.90 -9.71 8.71
N GLY A 25 4.92 -10.10 9.49
CA GLY A 25 4.75 -10.69 10.81
C GLY A 25 4.09 -9.74 11.81
N PHE A 26 4.47 -8.46 11.79
CA PHE A 26 3.87 -7.42 12.63
C PHE A 26 2.37 -7.27 12.36
N PHE A 27 1.96 -7.17 11.09
CA PHE A 27 0.54 -7.08 10.73
C PHE A 27 -0.23 -8.35 11.09
N LEU A 28 0.38 -9.54 10.93
CA LEU A 28 -0.20 -10.79 11.38
C LEU A 28 -0.39 -10.84 12.89
N VAL A 29 0.61 -10.40 13.67
CA VAL A 29 0.51 -10.35 15.14
C VAL A 29 -0.63 -9.42 15.57
N ILE A 30 -0.79 -8.25 14.95
CA ILE A 30 -1.93 -7.36 15.22
C ILE A 30 -3.26 -8.08 14.93
N GLN A 31 -3.37 -8.77 13.80
CA GLN A 31 -4.56 -9.56 13.46
C GLN A 31 -4.86 -10.64 14.51
N LEU A 32 -3.85 -11.38 14.95
CA LEU A 32 -4.02 -12.44 15.95
C LEU A 32 -4.39 -11.89 17.33
N ILE A 33 -3.76 -10.78 17.76
CA ILE A 33 -4.08 -10.11 19.02
C ILE A 33 -5.52 -9.59 18.99
N THR A 34 -5.92 -8.90 17.91
CA THR A 34 -7.29 -8.39 17.78
C THR A 34 -8.32 -9.52 17.80
N HIS A 35 -8.02 -10.67 17.19
CA HIS A 35 -8.83 -11.88 17.32
C HIS A 35 -8.89 -12.44 18.74
N ALA A 36 -7.78 -12.45 19.47
CA ALA A 36 -7.76 -12.89 20.87
C ALA A 36 -8.66 -12.02 21.76
N PHE A 37 -8.85 -10.74 21.41
CA PHE A 37 -9.81 -9.83 22.04
C PHE A 37 -11.26 -9.96 21.50
N GLY A 38 -11.55 -11.00 20.70
CA GLY A 38 -12.90 -11.28 20.19
C GLY A 38 -13.31 -10.50 18.94
N ALA A 39 -12.38 -9.80 18.27
CA ALA A 39 -12.68 -9.12 17.02
C ALA A 39 -13.00 -10.15 15.92
N ARG A 40 -14.09 -9.89 15.17
CA ARG A 40 -14.40 -10.63 13.95
C ARG A 40 -13.33 -10.36 12.87
N PRO A 41 -13.09 -11.28 11.92
CA PRO A 41 -12.07 -11.10 10.89
C PRO A 41 -12.13 -9.77 10.12
N ASN A 42 -13.33 -9.21 9.89
CA ASN A 42 -13.52 -7.93 9.20
C ASN A 42 -13.08 -6.75 10.03
N VAL A 43 -13.37 -6.80 11.33
CA VAL A 43 -12.98 -5.77 12.27
C VAL A 43 -11.46 -5.79 12.43
N ALA A 44 -10.88 -6.97 12.65
CA ALA A 44 -9.45 -7.15 12.77
C ALA A 44 -8.70 -6.67 11.51
N GLY A 45 -9.16 -7.06 10.32
CA GLY A 45 -8.52 -6.63 9.07
C GLY A 45 -8.56 -5.11 8.84
N ARG A 46 -9.63 -4.44 9.28
CA ARG A 46 -9.72 -2.97 9.21
C ARG A 46 -8.83 -2.25 10.23
N ILE A 47 -8.57 -2.87 11.38
CA ILE A 47 -7.59 -2.36 12.34
C ILE A 47 -6.19 -2.42 11.72
N VAL A 48 -5.82 -3.57 11.13
CA VAL A 48 -4.53 -3.74 10.45
C VAL A 48 -4.39 -2.75 9.29
N SER A 49 -5.41 -2.64 8.44
CA SER A 49 -5.46 -1.68 7.32
C SER A 49 -5.32 -0.22 7.80
N MET A 50 -5.94 0.16 8.92
CA MET A 50 -5.79 1.48 9.52
C MET A 50 -4.33 1.74 9.94
N ILE A 51 -3.74 0.80 10.66
CA ILE A 51 -2.35 0.91 11.14
C ILE A 51 -1.40 0.98 9.96
N HIS A 52 -1.57 0.13 8.96
CA HIS A 52 -0.78 0.17 7.74
C HIS A 52 -0.87 1.54 7.06
N ALA A 53 -2.08 2.07 6.83
CA ALA A 53 -2.25 3.37 6.19
C ALA A 53 -1.52 4.49 6.94
N LEU A 54 -1.61 4.49 8.28
CA LEU A 54 -0.93 5.50 9.11
C LEU A 54 0.60 5.38 9.08
N VAL A 55 1.15 4.19 8.85
CA VAL A 55 2.59 3.95 8.73
C VAL A 55 3.08 4.24 7.30
N ILE A 56 2.34 3.83 6.28
CA ILE A 56 2.81 3.88 4.90
C ILE A 56 2.79 5.30 4.33
N LEU A 57 1.83 6.14 4.73
CA LEU A 57 1.70 7.51 4.25
C LEU A 57 2.94 8.37 4.55
N PRO A 58 3.47 8.44 5.79
CA PRO A 58 4.69 9.20 6.05
C PRO A 58 5.93 8.60 5.38
N LEU A 59 6.02 7.28 5.24
CA LEU A 59 7.12 6.62 4.52
C LEU A 59 7.10 6.98 3.02
N ALA A 60 5.93 6.86 2.40
CA ALA A 60 5.70 7.25 1.01
C ALA A 60 6.03 8.73 0.77
N TYR A 61 5.56 9.61 1.65
CA TYR A 61 5.88 11.02 1.58
C TYR A 61 7.40 11.28 1.69
N SER A 62 8.09 10.60 2.61
CA SER A 62 9.55 10.69 2.75
C SER A 62 10.28 10.23 1.49
N ALA A 63 9.85 9.12 0.87
CA ALA A 63 10.39 8.63 -0.39
C ALA A 63 10.14 9.61 -1.55
N MET A 64 9.00 10.31 -1.60
CA MET A 64 8.74 11.34 -2.61
C MET A 64 9.71 12.52 -2.54
N GLN A 65 10.29 12.80 -1.37
CA GLN A 65 11.30 13.84 -1.21
C GLN A 65 12.71 13.39 -1.62
N ALA A 66 12.85 12.18 -2.19
CA ALA A 66 14.15 11.68 -2.61
C ALA A 66 14.62 12.29 -3.92
N GLU A 67 15.68 13.09 -3.84
CA GLU A 67 16.32 13.71 -5.01
C GLU A 67 16.69 12.69 -6.08
N LYS A 68 17.21 11.52 -5.69
CA LYS A 68 17.57 10.45 -6.64
C LYS A 68 16.36 9.92 -7.43
N LEU A 69 15.21 9.78 -6.77
CA LEU A 69 13.98 9.38 -7.47
C LEU A 69 13.49 10.50 -8.37
N ASN A 70 13.56 11.75 -7.90
CA ASN A 70 13.08 12.92 -8.66
C ASN A 70 13.97 13.25 -9.86
N ALA A 71 15.28 12.94 -9.78
CA ALA A 71 16.23 13.12 -10.86
C ALA A 71 16.02 12.09 -12.00
N ASP A 72 15.62 10.87 -11.66
CA ASP A 72 15.32 9.82 -12.63
C ASP A 72 14.04 9.05 -12.26
N PRO A 73 12.89 9.46 -12.81
CA PRO A 73 11.63 8.77 -12.57
C PRO A 73 11.57 7.31 -13.07
N ALA A 74 12.43 6.92 -14.02
CA ALA A 74 12.42 5.59 -14.63
C ALA A 74 13.22 4.58 -13.78
N PHE A 75 14.47 4.91 -13.46
CA PHE A 75 15.42 3.99 -12.84
C PHE A 75 16.04 4.50 -11.53
N GLY A 76 15.61 5.69 -11.07
CA GLY A 76 16.08 6.26 -9.82
C GLY A 76 15.80 5.33 -8.63
N TRP A 77 16.81 5.18 -7.77
CA TRP A 77 16.72 4.38 -6.55
C TRP A 77 17.13 5.17 -5.32
N ASP A 78 16.35 5.06 -4.25
CA ASP A 78 16.66 5.62 -2.95
C ASP A 78 16.24 4.63 -1.84
N PRO A 79 17.05 4.43 -0.78
CA PRO A 79 16.71 3.54 0.33
C PRO A 79 15.36 3.84 0.98
N ARG A 80 14.90 5.10 0.93
CA ARG A 80 13.55 5.47 1.42
C ARG A 80 12.45 4.76 0.64
N ALA A 81 12.60 4.60 -0.68
CA ALA A 81 11.66 3.81 -1.48
C ALA A 81 11.74 2.33 -1.13
N GLY A 82 12.96 1.78 -0.97
CA GLY A 82 13.16 0.39 -0.56
C GLY A 82 12.48 0.07 0.79
N LEU A 83 12.68 0.91 1.81
CA LEU A 83 12.01 0.78 3.10
C LEU A 83 10.49 0.85 2.96
N THR A 84 10.01 1.83 2.19
CA THR A 84 8.58 2.02 1.94
C THR A 84 7.95 0.79 1.26
N PHE A 85 8.61 0.23 0.24
CA PHE A 85 8.14 -0.97 -0.45
C PHE A 85 8.22 -2.21 0.44
N ALA A 86 9.24 -2.33 1.28
CA ALA A 86 9.34 -3.45 2.22
C ALA A 86 8.17 -3.47 3.21
N VAL A 87 7.83 -2.30 3.77
CA VAL A 87 6.70 -2.16 4.69
C VAL A 87 5.38 -2.37 3.95
N CYS A 88 5.23 -1.81 2.74
CA CYS A 88 4.05 -2.03 1.90
C CYS A 88 3.85 -3.50 1.54
N CYS A 89 4.90 -4.20 1.07
CA CYS A 89 4.87 -5.63 0.79
C CYS A 89 4.64 -6.49 2.04
N GLY A 90 4.62 -5.89 3.24
CA GLY A 90 3.95 -6.45 4.42
C GLY A 90 2.50 -6.88 4.15
N PHE A 91 1.89 -6.37 3.07
CA PHE A 91 0.66 -6.86 2.43
C PHE A 91 0.69 -8.33 2.00
N LEU A 92 1.80 -9.06 2.13
CA LEU A 92 1.76 -10.51 2.11
C LEU A 92 0.72 -11.05 3.11
N TRP A 93 0.58 -10.38 4.26
CA TRP A 93 -0.51 -10.62 5.20
C TRP A 93 -1.90 -10.39 4.59
N ASP A 94 -2.07 -9.37 3.74
CA ASP A 94 -3.35 -9.02 3.11
C ASP A 94 -3.79 -10.11 2.12
N ILE A 95 -2.86 -10.69 1.35
CA ILE A 95 -3.16 -11.86 0.50
C ILE A 95 -3.68 -13.02 1.36
N MET A 96 -3.01 -13.32 2.48
CA MET A 96 -3.43 -14.40 3.38
C MET A 96 -4.81 -14.10 4.00
N HIS A 97 -5.00 -12.89 4.51
CA HIS A 97 -6.25 -12.47 5.14
C HIS A 97 -7.43 -12.49 4.16
N THR A 98 -7.24 -11.91 2.97
CA THR A 98 -8.26 -11.87 1.92
C THR A 98 -8.59 -13.27 1.44
N THR A 99 -7.61 -14.15 1.22
CA THR A 99 -7.86 -15.53 0.77
C THR A 99 -8.62 -16.37 1.80
N VAL A 100 -8.28 -16.25 3.08
CA VAL A 100 -8.85 -17.10 4.14
C VAL A 100 -10.21 -16.59 4.63
N TRP A 101 -10.39 -15.27 4.76
CA TRP A 101 -11.51 -14.70 5.51
C TRP A 101 -12.45 -13.80 4.71
N PHE A 102 -12.03 -13.23 3.57
CA PHE A 102 -12.75 -12.10 2.93
C PHE A 102 -13.03 -12.22 1.44
N GLY A 103 -12.34 -13.08 0.71
CA GLY A 103 -12.02 -12.77 -0.67
C GLY A 103 -13.02 -13.30 -1.68
N GLY A 104 -14.01 -12.46 -2.04
CA GLY A 104 -14.47 -12.49 -3.42
C GLY A 104 -13.26 -12.35 -4.35
N MET A 105 -13.23 -13.09 -5.47
CA MET A 105 -12.04 -13.25 -6.31
C MET A 105 -11.37 -11.91 -6.70
N GLY A 106 -12.14 -10.83 -6.83
CA GLY A 106 -11.61 -9.49 -7.12
C GLY A 106 -10.69 -8.91 -6.03
N PHE A 107 -10.97 -9.14 -4.75
CA PHE A 107 -10.11 -8.65 -3.66
C PHE A 107 -8.80 -9.43 -3.57
N VAL A 108 -8.85 -10.75 -3.79
CA VAL A 108 -7.64 -11.58 -3.85
C VAL A 108 -6.78 -11.17 -5.05
N ALA A 109 -7.39 -10.98 -6.23
CA ALA A 109 -6.69 -10.50 -7.42
C ALA A 109 -6.04 -9.13 -7.19
N HIS A 110 -6.74 -8.22 -6.50
CA HIS A 110 -6.19 -6.92 -6.13
C HIS A 110 -4.99 -7.04 -5.18
N ALA A 111 -5.11 -7.82 -4.11
CA ALA A 111 -4.02 -8.01 -3.14
C ALA A 111 -2.77 -8.60 -3.80
N VAL A 112 -2.95 -9.61 -4.66
CA VAL A 112 -1.84 -10.21 -5.44
C VAL A 112 -1.23 -9.18 -6.40
N ALA A 113 -2.05 -8.43 -7.14
CA ALA A 113 -1.56 -7.42 -8.08
C ALA A 113 -0.75 -6.32 -7.38
N CYS A 114 -1.26 -5.78 -6.27
CA CYS A 114 -0.55 -4.79 -5.47
C CYS A 114 0.78 -5.33 -4.95
N PHE A 115 0.78 -6.53 -4.36
CA PHE A 115 2.00 -7.17 -3.87
C PHE A 115 3.02 -7.36 -5.01
N SER A 116 2.61 -7.85 -6.18
CA SER A 116 3.49 -8.03 -7.33
C SER A 116 4.10 -6.71 -7.79
N VAL A 117 3.31 -5.64 -7.93
CA VAL A 117 3.82 -4.32 -8.37
C VAL A 117 4.89 -3.79 -7.43
N TYR A 118 4.67 -3.86 -6.11
CA TYR A 118 5.66 -3.36 -5.14
C TYR A 118 6.88 -4.29 -4.99
N MET A 119 6.72 -5.60 -5.21
CA MET A 119 7.83 -6.54 -5.30
C MET A 119 8.72 -6.27 -6.51
N PHE A 120 8.13 -6.00 -7.67
CA PHE A 120 8.90 -5.61 -8.86
C PHE A 120 9.57 -4.24 -8.71
N GLY A 121 9.09 -3.38 -7.80
CA GLY A 121 9.79 -2.15 -7.43
C GLY A 121 11.23 -2.37 -6.94
N PHE A 122 11.59 -3.56 -6.46
CA PHE A 122 12.97 -3.92 -6.07
C PHE A 122 13.90 -4.23 -7.26
N THR A 123 13.42 -4.14 -8.52
CA THR A 123 14.24 -4.16 -9.76
C THR A 123 14.83 -2.79 -10.13
N PRO A 124 14.92 -1.88 -9.15
CA PRO A 124 14.88 -0.42 -9.29
C PRO A 124 14.06 0.21 -10.43
N PHE A 125 13.07 -0.46 -10.99
CA PHE A 125 12.24 0.11 -12.04
C PHE A 125 11.01 0.82 -11.47
N LEU A 126 10.85 2.10 -11.83
CA LEU A 126 9.69 2.94 -11.51
C LEU A 126 9.43 3.10 -10.00
N ALA A 127 10.49 3.04 -9.18
CA ALA A 127 10.41 3.28 -7.74
C ALA A 127 9.83 4.67 -7.41
N TYR A 128 10.10 5.67 -8.27
CA TYR A 128 9.49 6.99 -8.23
C TYR A 128 7.96 6.93 -8.22
N PHE A 129 7.36 6.14 -9.12
CA PHE A 129 5.91 6.02 -9.26
C PHE A 129 5.31 5.14 -8.17
N GLY A 130 6.00 4.04 -7.81
CA GLY A 130 5.57 3.15 -6.73
C GLY A 130 5.37 3.92 -5.42
N ALA A 131 6.34 4.75 -5.02
CA ALA A 131 6.23 5.57 -3.81
C ALA A 131 5.03 6.53 -3.84
N ARG A 132 4.71 7.09 -5.02
CA ARG A 132 3.60 8.02 -5.21
C ARG A 132 2.24 7.33 -5.20
N CYS A 133 2.13 6.14 -5.79
CA CYS A 133 0.89 5.34 -5.77
C CYS A 133 0.46 4.99 -4.33
N LEU A 134 1.39 4.89 -3.38
CA LEU A 134 1.05 4.61 -1.98
C LEU A 134 0.29 5.74 -1.28
N MET A 135 0.30 6.96 -1.83
CA MET A 135 -0.55 8.04 -1.34
C MET A 135 -2.04 7.76 -1.52
N PHE A 136 -2.42 6.75 -2.31
CA PHE A 136 -3.82 6.30 -2.44
C PHE A 136 -4.40 5.72 -1.15
N GLU A 137 -3.54 5.38 -0.19
CA GLU A 137 -3.92 4.97 1.17
C GLU A 137 -4.42 6.12 2.03
N ALA A 138 -4.28 7.38 1.60
CA ALA A 138 -4.76 8.56 2.35
C ALA A 138 -6.27 8.51 2.65
N SER A 139 -7.07 7.89 1.77
CA SER A 139 -8.51 7.71 1.98
C SER A 139 -8.86 6.55 2.92
N THR A 140 -7.93 5.60 3.15
CA THR A 140 -8.17 4.35 3.88
C THR A 140 -8.60 4.57 5.34
N PRO A 141 -8.02 5.52 6.10
CA PRO A 141 -8.50 5.83 7.44
C PRO A 141 -9.97 6.25 7.47
N PHE A 142 -10.37 7.15 6.58
CA PHE A 142 -11.76 7.62 6.50
C PHE A 142 -12.70 6.51 6.05
N LEU A 143 -12.26 5.62 5.15
CA LEU A 143 -13.02 4.47 4.70
C LEU A 143 -13.29 3.49 5.85
N ASN A 144 -12.27 3.20 6.66
CA ASN A 144 -12.39 2.34 7.83
C ASN A 144 -13.31 2.95 8.89
N ILE A 145 -13.15 4.23 9.22
CA ILE A 145 -14.04 4.94 10.16
C ILE A 145 -15.48 4.91 9.64
N HIS A 146 -15.70 5.20 8.35
CA HIS A 146 -17.04 5.18 7.75
C HIS A 146 -17.70 3.81 7.90
N TRP A 147 -16.95 2.73 7.62
CA TRP A 147 -17.44 1.37 7.80
C TRP A 147 -17.82 1.07 9.25
N TYR A 148 -17.02 1.51 10.23
CA TYR A 148 -17.35 1.32 11.65
C TYR A 148 -18.62 2.07 12.05
N LEU A 149 -18.81 3.30 11.56
CA LEU A 149 -20.01 4.08 11.81
C LEU A 149 -21.26 3.41 11.23
N LEU A 150 -21.16 2.84 10.02
CA LEU A 150 -22.24 2.03 9.45
C LEU A 150 -22.52 0.78 10.28
N LYS A 151 -21.47 0.05 10.69
CA LYS A 151 -21.64 -1.23 11.40
C LYS A 151 -22.19 -1.08 12.82
N THR A 152 -21.95 0.07 13.46
CA THR A 152 -22.44 0.39 14.81
C THR A 152 -23.78 1.12 14.81
N GLY A 153 -24.43 1.29 13.65
CA GLY A 153 -25.72 1.99 13.54
C GLY A 153 -25.62 3.51 13.74
N ARG A 154 -24.43 4.09 13.61
CA ARG A 154 -24.14 5.52 13.82
C ARG A 154 -24.07 6.34 12.52
N SER A 155 -24.58 5.80 11.42
CA SER A 155 -24.48 6.40 10.08
C SER A 155 -25.27 7.70 9.88
N GLY A 156 -26.30 7.95 10.70
CA GLY A 156 -27.12 9.18 10.61
C GLY A 156 -26.58 10.37 11.41
N GLY A 157 -25.50 10.20 12.18
CA GLY A 157 -24.98 11.26 13.05
C GLY A 157 -24.11 12.30 12.33
N LYS A 158 -23.91 13.47 12.94
CA LYS A 158 -23.00 14.52 12.44
C LYS A 158 -21.59 14.00 12.14
N LEU A 159 -21.07 13.10 12.99
CA LEU A 159 -19.76 12.46 12.79
C LEU A 159 -19.69 11.63 11.50
N ALA A 160 -20.76 10.90 11.17
CA ALA A 160 -20.81 10.11 9.94
C ALA A 160 -20.88 10.99 8.70
N MET A 161 -21.60 12.12 8.78
CA MET A 161 -21.64 13.11 7.70
C MET A 161 -20.27 13.76 7.49
N ILE A 162 -19.61 14.24 8.56
CA ILE A 162 -18.27 14.84 8.47
C ILE A 162 -17.27 13.85 7.89
N ASN A 163 -17.22 12.62 8.43
CA ASN A 163 -16.32 11.59 7.92
C ASN A 163 -16.66 11.20 6.47
N GLY A 164 -17.94 11.18 6.10
CA GLY A 164 -18.37 10.93 4.72
C GLY A 164 -17.84 11.99 3.75
N VAL A 165 -17.94 13.27 4.11
CA VAL A 165 -17.37 14.36 3.31
C VAL A 165 -15.85 14.23 3.19
N LEU A 166 -15.15 13.99 4.30
CA LEU A 166 -13.69 13.77 4.30
C LEU A 166 -13.29 12.56 3.44
N LEU A 167 -14.02 11.45 3.54
CA LEU A 167 -13.80 10.26 2.73
C LEU A 167 -13.95 10.57 1.24
N LEU A 168 -15.06 11.18 0.83
CA LEU A 168 -15.29 11.48 -0.59
C LEU A 168 -14.26 12.47 -1.13
N THR A 169 -13.91 13.47 -0.33
CA THR A 169 -12.92 14.51 -0.71
C THR A 169 -11.54 13.89 -0.89
N THR A 170 -11.06 13.14 0.11
CA THR A 170 -9.74 12.49 0.03
C THR A 170 -9.69 11.43 -1.06
N PHE A 171 -10.76 10.64 -1.23
CA PHE A 171 -10.84 9.65 -2.31
C PHE A 171 -10.75 10.32 -3.68
N PHE A 172 -11.52 11.38 -3.91
CA PHE A 172 -11.52 12.11 -5.18
C PHE A 172 -10.14 12.68 -5.51
N PHE A 173 -9.54 13.43 -4.58
CA PHE A 173 -8.25 14.08 -4.84
C PHE A 173 -7.09 13.09 -4.90
N CYS A 174 -7.00 12.13 -3.98
CA CYS A 174 -5.87 11.20 -3.94
C CYS A 174 -5.94 10.14 -5.04
N ARG A 175 -7.13 9.58 -5.33
CA ARG A 175 -7.24 8.45 -6.26
C ARG A 175 -7.60 8.86 -7.68
N LEU A 176 -8.45 9.88 -7.86
CA LEU A 176 -8.85 10.30 -9.21
C LEU A 176 -7.90 11.38 -9.72
N VAL A 177 -7.78 12.52 -9.04
CA VAL A 177 -6.96 13.63 -9.55
C VAL A 177 -5.47 13.26 -9.53
N TYR A 178 -4.94 12.96 -8.33
CA TYR A 178 -3.53 12.64 -8.17
C TYR A 178 -3.18 11.29 -8.81
N GLY A 179 -4.07 10.29 -8.70
CA GLY A 179 -3.87 9.00 -9.36
C GLY A 179 -3.75 9.11 -10.88
N THR A 180 -4.64 9.84 -11.54
CA THR A 180 -4.53 10.07 -12.99
C THR A 180 -3.25 10.83 -13.35
N TYR A 181 -2.84 11.82 -12.56
CA TYR A 181 -1.57 12.52 -12.76
C TYR A 181 -0.36 11.57 -12.71
N VAL A 182 -0.28 10.72 -11.68
CA VAL A 182 0.80 9.74 -11.52
C VAL A 182 0.77 8.70 -12.65
N SER A 183 -0.40 8.21 -13.03
CA SER A 183 -0.54 7.26 -14.15
C SER A 183 -0.11 7.86 -15.49
N TYR A 184 -0.48 9.11 -15.77
CA TYR A 184 -0.02 9.79 -16.99
C TYR A 184 1.51 9.91 -17.01
N GLY A 185 2.12 10.34 -15.89
CA GLY A 185 3.58 10.40 -15.76
C GLY A 185 4.23 9.03 -15.96
N PHE A 186 3.66 7.97 -15.38
CA PHE A 186 4.14 6.61 -15.51
C PHE A 186 4.18 6.15 -16.98
N PHE A 187 3.05 6.30 -17.69
CA PHE A 187 2.99 5.91 -19.10
C PHE A 187 3.95 6.75 -19.95
N LYS A 188 3.99 8.07 -19.71
CA LYS A 188 4.92 8.97 -20.40
C LYS A 188 6.38 8.51 -20.22
N THR A 189 6.80 8.25 -18.99
CA THR A 189 8.17 7.80 -18.70
C THR A 189 8.49 6.45 -19.34
N ILE A 190 7.54 5.51 -19.36
CA ILE A 190 7.73 4.23 -20.07
C ILE A 190 7.89 4.45 -21.58
N PHE A 191 7.03 5.28 -22.19
CA PHE A 191 7.12 5.55 -23.62
C PHE A 191 8.42 6.26 -24.01
N GLU A 192 8.90 7.18 -23.18
CA GLU A 192 10.17 7.90 -23.41
C GLU A 192 11.41 7.00 -23.25
N ARG A 193 11.29 5.90 -22.50
CA ARG A 193 12.39 4.98 -22.16
C ARG A 193 12.20 3.59 -22.75
N TRP A 194 11.34 3.44 -23.75
CA TRP A 194 10.94 2.14 -24.28
C TRP A 194 12.09 1.34 -24.92
N ASP A 195 13.05 2.05 -25.50
CA ASP A 195 14.18 1.48 -26.24
C ASP A 195 15.50 1.40 -25.42
N GLU A 196 15.47 1.77 -24.14
CA GLU A 196 16.61 1.68 -23.20
C GLU A 196 16.66 0.33 -22.47
#